data_AF-A0A7K2CUY6-F1
#
_entry.id   AF-A0A7K2CUY6-F1
#
_cell.length_a   1.000
_cell.length_b   1.000
_cell.length_c   1.000
_cell.angle_alpha   90.00
_cell.angle_beta   90.00
_cell.angle_gamma   90.00
#
_symmetry.space_group_name_H-M   'P 1'
#
loop_
_entity.id
_entity.type
_entity.pdbx_description
1 polymer ?
#
loop_
_entity_poly.entity_id
_entity_poly.type
_entity_poly.pdbx_seq_one_letter_code
_entity_poly.pdbx_strand_id
1 'polypeptide(L)'
;MIERFRKHEHQISHTSPEDDNLESDEVLSILRPDLIDLGFDVEASKKHRDQIMRPVFFGENAKPELQYQIDAWHPEWSTGLEIEAGRGLQGNAIYRDLVQALVMVDLEHLFLAVRQHYYYKGGSSKDYEKTVAVAQALYAHSRVKMPFTLCVLGY
;
A
#
# COMPACT_ATOMS: atom_id res chain seq x y z
N MET A 1 13.37 -2.96 -1.01
CA MET A 1 12.12 -2.29 -1.44
C MET A 1 12.37 -1.06 -2.31
N ILE A 2 12.91 0.05 -1.79
CA ILE A 2 13.09 1.34 -2.52
C ILE A 2 13.80 1.18 -3.88
N GLU A 3 14.86 0.37 -3.94
CA GLU A 3 15.61 0.15 -5.18
C GLU A 3 14.77 -0.53 -6.28
N ARG A 4 13.76 -1.33 -5.92
CA ARG A 4 12.85 -1.94 -6.90
C ARG A 4 11.93 -0.90 -7.53
N PHE A 5 11.39 0.02 -6.73
CA PHE A 5 10.63 1.15 -7.27
C PHE A 5 11.50 2.02 -8.19
N ARG A 6 12.73 2.35 -7.78
CA ARG A 6 13.66 3.14 -8.60
C ARG A 6 14.00 2.47 -9.93
N LYS A 7 14.20 1.15 -9.95
CA LYS A 7 14.47 0.40 -11.19
C LYS A 7 13.33 0.55 -12.21
N HIS A 8 12.09 0.66 -11.74
CA HIS A 8 10.89 0.77 -12.56
C HIS A 8 10.35 2.19 -12.69
N GLU A 9 11.03 3.21 -12.15
CA GLU A 9 10.56 4.61 -12.07
C GLU A 9 10.03 5.12 -13.41
N HIS A 10 10.77 4.91 -14.50
CA HIS A 10 10.35 5.29 -15.86
C HIS A 10 9.04 4.65 -16.37
N GLN A 11 8.56 3.57 -15.75
CA GLN A 11 7.32 2.87 -16.12
C GLN A 11 6.15 3.21 -15.18
N ILE A 12 6.43 3.64 -13.95
CA ILE A 12 5.40 3.79 -12.91
C ILE A 12 5.22 5.25 -12.48
N SER A 13 6.21 6.10 -12.75
CA SER A 13 6.24 7.52 -12.40
C SER A 13 5.91 8.35 -13.64
N HIS A 14 4.66 8.79 -13.75
CA HIS A 14 4.20 9.64 -14.84
C HIS A 14 4.06 11.09 -14.37
N THR A 15 4.42 12.04 -15.23
CA THR A 15 4.54 13.47 -14.86
C THR A 15 3.51 14.36 -15.56
N SER A 16 2.56 13.79 -16.31
CA SER A 16 1.59 14.55 -17.09
C SER A 16 0.21 13.88 -17.07
N PRO A 17 -0.90 14.63 -17.14
CA PRO A 17 -2.25 14.06 -17.14
C PRO A 17 -2.55 13.07 -18.28
N GLU A 18 -1.84 13.19 -19.41
CA GLU A 18 -2.01 12.32 -20.58
C GLU A 18 -1.40 10.93 -20.32
N ASP A 19 -0.32 10.91 -19.52
CA ASP A 19 0.45 9.72 -19.17
C ASP A 19 -0.04 9.10 -17.85
N ASP A 20 -0.70 9.85 -16.97
CA ASP A 20 -1.02 9.47 -15.59
C ASP A 20 -2.25 8.54 -15.45
N ASN A 21 -2.26 7.46 -16.21
CA ASN A 21 -3.39 6.53 -16.33
C ASN A 21 -3.22 5.21 -15.56
N LEU A 22 -2.04 4.91 -15.01
CA LEU A 22 -1.83 3.62 -14.34
C LEU A 22 -2.64 3.54 -13.04
N GLU A 23 -3.38 2.45 -12.86
CA GLU A 23 -4.02 2.10 -11.60
C GLU A 23 -3.03 1.36 -10.68
N SER A 24 -3.36 1.24 -9.38
CA SER A 24 -2.53 0.56 -8.39
C SER A 24 -2.16 -0.86 -8.81
N ASP A 25 -3.12 -1.64 -9.31
CA ASP A 25 -2.91 -2.99 -9.83
C ASP A 25 -1.87 -3.05 -10.96
N GLU A 26 -1.83 -2.05 -11.82
CA GLU A 26 -0.91 -2.02 -12.96
C GLU A 26 0.51 -1.74 -12.47
N VAL A 27 0.67 -0.82 -11.52
CA VAL A 27 1.94 -0.57 -10.83
C VAL A 27 2.41 -1.82 -10.08
N LEU A 28 1.51 -2.48 -9.34
CA LEU A 28 1.81 -3.74 -8.63
C LEU A 28 2.26 -4.83 -9.62
N SER A 29 1.59 -4.94 -10.77
CA SER A 29 1.93 -5.92 -11.80
C SER A 29 3.34 -5.71 -12.38
N ILE A 30 3.74 -4.45 -12.59
CA ILE A 30 5.11 -4.11 -13.04
C ILE A 30 6.15 -4.49 -11.99
N LEU A 31 5.87 -4.25 -10.70
CA LEU A 31 6.80 -4.52 -9.59
C LEU A 31 6.82 -5.99 -9.15
N ARG A 32 5.78 -6.77 -9.47
CA ARG A 32 5.56 -8.14 -8.99
C ARG A 32 6.79 -9.05 -9.11
N PRO A 33 7.51 -9.14 -10.26
CA PRO A 33 8.66 -10.03 -10.38
C PRO A 33 9.76 -9.71 -9.36
N ASP A 34 10.02 -8.42 -9.14
CA ASP A 34 11.05 -7.93 -8.23
C ASP A 34 10.64 -8.05 -6.75
N LEU A 35 9.33 -7.97 -6.47
CA LEU A 35 8.78 -8.21 -5.14
C LEU A 35 8.86 -9.69 -4.76
N ILE A 36 8.54 -10.59 -5.69
CA ILE A 36 8.67 -12.05 -5.50
C ILE A 36 10.14 -12.42 -5.28
N ASP A 37 11.07 -11.84 -6.05
CA ASP A 37 12.52 -12.01 -5.86
C ASP A 37 12.99 -11.55 -4.47
N LEU A 38 12.29 -10.57 -3.86
CA LEU A 38 12.53 -10.13 -2.50
C LEU A 38 11.85 -10.99 -1.43
N GLY A 39 11.09 -12.02 -1.79
CA GLY A 39 10.40 -12.90 -0.83
C GLY A 39 8.98 -12.49 -0.46
N PHE A 40 8.37 -11.55 -1.20
CA PHE A 40 6.97 -11.19 -1.00
C PHE A 40 6.03 -12.18 -1.71
N ASP A 41 4.95 -12.54 -1.02
CA ASP A 41 3.71 -12.99 -1.64
C ASP A 41 3.00 -11.76 -2.20
N VAL A 42 2.65 -11.78 -3.49
CA VAL A 42 2.08 -10.62 -4.20
C VAL A 42 0.76 -11.00 -4.84
N GLU A 43 -0.28 -10.16 -4.69
CA GLU A 43 -1.56 -10.39 -5.36
C GLU A 43 -1.37 -10.50 -6.89
N ALA A 44 -1.94 -11.56 -7.46
CA ALA A 44 -1.86 -11.80 -8.90
C ALA A 44 -3.02 -11.17 -9.68
N SER A 45 -4.21 -11.05 -9.06
CA SER A 45 -5.38 -10.39 -9.63
C SER A 45 -6.45 -10.13 -8.56
N LYS A 46 -7.42 -9.26 -8.84
CA LYS A 46 -8.60 -8.99 -7.98
C LYS A 46 -9.51 -10.20 -7.72
N LYS A 47 -9.20 -11.38 -8.25
CA LYS A 47 -9.98 -12.60 -7.95
C LYS A 47 -9.66 -13.01 -6.53
N HIS A 48 -10.69 -13.35 -5.76
CA HIS A 48 -10.54 -13.69 -4.34
C HIS A 48 -9.47 -14.76 -4.05
N ARG A 49 -9.31 -15.76 -4.92
CA ARG A 49 -8.28 -16.81 -4.77
C ARG A 49 -6.83 -16.33 -4.93
N ASP A 50 -6.65 -15.18 -5.57
CA ASP A 50 -5.36 -14.59 -5.92
C ASP A 50 -5.01 -13.43 -4.96
N GLN A 51 -5.94 -13.07 -4.05
CA GLN A 51 -5.78 -12.03 -3.02
C GLN A 51 -4.94 -12.53 -1.84
N ILE A 52 -4.12 -11.64 -1.28
CA ILE A 52 -3.41 -11.92 -0.04
C ILE A 52 -4.28 -11.47 1.13
N MET A 53 -4.86 -12.43 1.84
CA MET A 53 -5.74 -12.16 2.98
C MET A 53 -4.96 -12.25 4.29
N ARG A 54 -4.97 -11.17 5.08
CA ARG A 54 -4.37 -11.12 6.41
C ARG A 54 -5.44 -11.24 7.49
N PRO A 55 -5.24 -12.13 8.48
CA PRO A 55 -6.17 -12.27 9.59
C PRO A 55 -6.20 -10.99 10.44
N VAL A 56 -7.41 -10.63 10.86
CA VAL A 56 -7.70 -9.48 11.73
C VAL A 56 -8.31 -9.97 13.04
N PHE A 57 -9.24 -10.92 12.93
CA PHE A 57 -9.90 -11.53 14.07
C PHE A 57 -9.99 -13.03 13.87
N PHE A 58 -9.59 -13.77 14.90
CA PHE A 58 -9.73 -15.22 14.97
C PHE A 58 -10.93 -15.56 15.83
N GLY A 59 -11.87 -16.30 15.27
CA GLY A 59 -13.03 -16.80 16.00
C GLY A 59 -12.84 -18.22 16.48
N GLU A 60 -13.87 -19.05 16.30
CA GLU A 60 -13.85 -20.41 16.84
C GLU A 60 -12.70 -21.26 16.31
N ASN A 61 -12.00 -21.93 17.23
CA ASN A 61 -10.87 -22.83 16.94
C ASN A 61 -9.72 -22.16 16.16
N ALA A 62 -9.43 -20.89 16.46
CA ALA A 62 -8.36 -20.12 15.83
C ALA A 62 -8.47 -20.02 14.30
N LYS A 63 -9.70 -20.08 13.77
CA LYS A 63 -9.96 -19.81 12.36
C LYS A 63 -10.15 -18.31 12.15
N PRO A 64 -9.51 -17.69 11.15
CA PRO A 64 -9.79 -16.30 10.79
C PRO A 64 -11.28 -16.14 10.42
N GLU A 65 -12.00 -15.29 11.14
CA GLU A 65 -13.39 -14.92 10.83
C GLU A 65 -13.47 -13.58 10.09
N LEU A 66 -12.54 -12.67 10.41
CA LEU A 66 -12.36 -11.42 9.68
C LEU A 66 -10.94 -11.34 9.15
N GLN A 67 -10.85 -10.98 7.87
CA GLN A 67 -9.59 -10.81 7.16
C GLN A 67 -9.68 -9.56 6.30
N TYR A 68 -8.55 -8.89 6.13
CA TYR A 68 -8.40 -7.80 5.17
C TYR A 68 -7.38 -8.17 4.11
N GLN A 69 -7.56 -7.61 2.92
CA GLN A 69 -6.64 -7.77 1.82
C GLN A 69 -5.42 -6.86 2.03
N ILE A 70 -4.28 -7.28 1.50
CA ILE A 70 -3.08 -6.47 1.31
C ILE A 70 -2.50 -6.74 -0.08
N ASP A 71 -1.89 -5.75 -0.73
CA ASP A 71 -1.34 -5.94 -2.08
C ASP A 71 -0.16 -6.94 -2.10
N ALA A 72 0.73 -6.86 -1.10
CA ALA A 72 1.81 -7.83 -0.92
C ALA A 72 2.21 -8.02 0.55
N TRP A 73 2.72 -9.22 0.86
CA TRP A 73 3.10 -9.64 2.20
C TRP A 73 4.45 -10.37 2.21
N HIS A 74 5.35 -9.97 3.10
CA HIS A 74 6.59 -10.70 3.37
C HIS A 74 6.50 -11.41 4.72
N PRO A 75 6.43 -12.76 4.75
CA PRO A 75 6.19 -13.51 5.99
C PRO A 75 7.35 -13.42 6.97
N GLU A 76 8.61 -13.48 6.51
CA GLU A 76 9.75 -13.47 7.44
C GLU A 76 10.03 -12.10 8.06
N TRP A 77 9.61 -11.01 7.41
CA TRP A 77 9.81 -9.64 7.87
C TRP A 77 8.56 -9.06 8.49
N SER A 78 7.47 -9.84 8.58
CA SER A 78 6.17 -9.35 9.04
C SER A 78 5.76 -8.03 8.37
N THR A 79 6.01 -7.93 7.06
CA THR A 79 5.96 -6.68 6.31
C THR A 79 4.85 -6.68 5.27
N GLY A 80 3.99 -5.69 5.35
CA GLY A 80 2.99 -5.40 4.33
C GLY A 80 3.44 -4.33 3.34
N LEU A 81 2.88 -4.38 2.13
CA LEU A 81 2.98 -3.33 1.12
C LEU A 81 1.58 -3.01 0.58
N GLU A 82 1.27 -1.72 0.49
CA GLU A 82 0.08 -1.18 -0.19
C GLU A 82 0.54 -0.15 -1.23
N ILE A 83 -0.06 -0.19 -2.43
CA ILE A 83 0.24 0.69 -3.55
C ILE A 83 -0.98 1.55 -3.87
N GLU A 84 -0.82 2.87 -3.83
CA GLU A 84 -1.87 3.83 -4.13
C GLU A 84 -1.44 4.74 -5.29
N ALA A 85 -1.88 4.37 -6.50
CA ALA A 85 -1.52 5.05 -7.75
C ALA A 85 -2.68 5.81 -8.41
N GLY A 86 -3.91 5.67 -7.91
CA GLY A 86 -5.11 6.22 -8.55
C GLY A 86 -5.73 7.41 -7.81
N ARG A 87 -6.92 7.82 -8.29
CA ARG A 87 -7.76 8.84 -7.61
C ARG A 87 -8.17 8.47 -6.19
N GLY A 88 -7.92 7.23 -5.75
CA GLY A 88 -8.23 6.69 -4.43
C GLY A 88 -7.68 7.55 -3.29
N LEU A 89 -6.55 8.24 -3.49
CA LEU A 89 -5.96 9.14 -2.50
C LEU A 89 -6.84 10.35 -2.17
N GLN A 90 -7.69 10.80 -3.11
CA GLN A 90 -8.72 11.81 -2.84
C GLN A 90 -9.91 11.24 -2.02
N GLY A 91 -10.07 9.91 -2.01
CA GLY A 91 -11.21 9.18 -1.46
C GLY A 91 -10.93 8.43 -0.14
N ASN A 92 -10.06 8.97 0.73
CA ASN A 92 -9.70 8.38 2.03
C ASN A 92 -8.96 7.03 1.97
N ALA A 93 -8.41 6.62 0.82
CA ALA A 93 -7.69 5.34 0.70
C ALA A 93 -6.62 5.15 1.76
N ILE A 94 -5.75 6.16 1.94
CA ILE A 94 -4.69 6.15 2.96
C ILE A 94 -5.22 5.86 4.37
N TYR A 95 -6.35 6.47 4.76
CA TYR A 95 -6.93 6.24 6.08
C TYR A 95 -7.43 4.80 6.22
N ARG A 96 -8.07 4.27 5.17
CA ARG A 96 -8.57 2.90 5.16
C ARG A 96 -7.42 1.92 5.31
N ASP A 97 -6.34 2.06 4.53
CA ASP A 97 -5.24 1.11 4.54
C ASP A 97 -4.50 1.15 5.89
N LEU A 98 -4.28 2.35 6.45
CA LEU A 98 -3.69 2.49 7.79
C LEU A 98 -4.57 1.91 8.91
N VAL A 99 -5.90 2.06 8.82
CA VAL A 99 -6.84 1.50 9.81
C VAL A 99 -6.98 -0.02 9.66
N GLN A 100 -6.93 -0.55 8.43
CA GLN A 100 -6.94 -2.00 8.21
C GLN A 100 -5.64 -2.62 8.72
N ALA A 101 -4.49 -2.03 8.38
CA ALA A 101 -3.19 -2.44 8.89
C ALA A 101 -3.10 -2.40 10.42
N LEU A 102 -3.73 -1.40 11.07
CA LEU A 102 -3.76 -1.27 12.54
C LEU A 102 -4.29 -2.52 13.25
N VAL A 103 -5.16 -3.29 12.59
CA VAL A 103 -5.82 -4.47 13.15
C VAL A 103 -5.36 -5.78 12.50
N MET A 104 -4.40 -5.75 11.57
CA MET A 104 -3.84 -6.97 10.98
C MET A 104 -2.92 -7.68 11.98
N VAL A 105 -3.09 -9.00 12.10
CA VAL A 105 -2.26 -9.83 12.96
C VAL A 105 -0.87 -10.03 12.35
N ASP A 106 0.13 -9.92 13.23
CA ASP A 106 1.57 -10.07 12.96
C ASP A 106 2.15 -9.07 11.95
N LEU A 107 1.49 -7.93 11.70
CA LEU A 107 2.07 -6.84 10.90
C LEU A 107 3.00 -5.99 11.77
N GLU A 108 4.31 -6.03 11.48
CA GLU A 108 5.33 -5.21 12.18
C GLU A 108 5.72 -3.98 11.36
N HIS A 109 5.72 -4.08 10.04
CA HIS A 109 6.11 -3.01 9.13
C HIS A 109 5.11 -2.85 7.99
N LEU A 110 4.76 -1.62 7.64
CA LEU A 110 3.94 -1.31 6.46
C LEU A 110 4.70 -0.37 5.54
N PHE A 111 4.87 -0.77 4.28
CA PHE A 111 5.22 0.13 3.19
C PHE A 111 3.95 0.64 2.53
N LEU A 112 3.83 1.95 2.40
CA LEU A 112 2.74 2.59 1.67
C LEU A 112 3.36 3.37 0.52
N ALA A 113 3.26 2.81 -0.68
CA ALA A 113 3.82 3.38 -1.89
C ALA A 113 2.78 4.26 -2.57
N VAL A 114 3.11 5.53 -2.77
CA VAL A 114 2.24 6.54 -3.38
C VAL A 114 2.99 7.34 -4.43
N ARG A 115 2.27 7.89 -5.39
CA ARG A 115 2.86 8.82 -6.35
C ARG A 115 3.37 10.09 -5.67
N GLN A 116 4.42 10.68 -6.23
CA GLN A 116 4.83 12.04 -5.87
C GLN A 116 3.73 13.04 -6.18
N HIS A 117 3.18 12.96 -7.40
CA HIS A 117 2.06 13.75 -7.86
C HIS A 117 1.09 12.86 -8.65
N TYR A 118 -0.21 13.05 -8.41
CA TYR A 118 -1.27 12.50 -9.24
C TYR A 118 -1.88 13.62 -10.09
N TYR A 119 -1.90 13.45 -11.40
CA TYR A 119 -2.39 14.39 -12.39
C TYR A 119 -3.80 14.00 -12.85
N TYR A 120 -4.67 14.99 -13.01
CA TYR A 120 -6.02 14.78 -13.53
C TYR A 120 -6.46 15.97 -14.37
N LYS A 121 -7.58 15.81 -15.08
CA LYS A 121 -8.12 16.87 -15.93
C LYS A 121 -8.44 18.11 -15.09
N GLY A 122 -7.62 19.16 -15.24
CA GLY A 122 -7.79 20.45 -14.55
C GLY A 122 -6.93 20.63 -13.30
N GLY A 123 -5.99 19.73 -12.97
CA GLY A 123 -5.08 19.94 -11.84
C GLY A 123 -4.15 18.78 -11.53
N SER A 124 -3.50 18.88 -10.37
CA SER A 124 -2.68 17.82 -9.79
C SER A 124 -2.87 17.77 -8.27
N SER A 125 -2.56 16.63 -7.70
CA SER A 125 -2.59 16.36 -6.27
C SER A 125 -1.19 15.94 -5.84
N LYS A 126 -0.70 16.51 -4.74
CA LYS A 126 0.59 16.15 -4.14
C LYS A 126 0.42 14.96 -3.20
N ASP A 127 0.34 13.78 -3.79
CA ASP A 127 -0.11 12.58 -3.10
C ASP A 127 0.85 12.16 -2.00
N TYR A 128 2.15 12.18 -2.26
CA TYR A 128 3.17 11.94 -1.23
C TYR A 128 3.07 12.91 -0.04
N GLU A 129 2.99 14.22 -0.29
CA GLU A 129 2.89 15.22 0.78
C GLU A 129 1.61 15.02 1.61
N LYS A 130 0.48 14.71 0.97
CA LYS A 130 -0.80 14.42 1.65
C LYS A 130 -0.72 13.17 2.51
N THR A 131 -0.14 12.09 1.98
CA THR A 131 0.04 10.83 2.71
C THR A 131 0.94 11.02 3.93
N VAL A 132 2.04 11.75 3.77
CA VAL A 132 2.92 12.11 4.91
C VAL A 132 2.16 12.93 5.95
N ALA A 133 1.33 13.89 5.56
CA ALA A 133 0.53 14.67 6.51
C ALA A 133 -0.47 13.79 7.30
N VAL A 134 -1.12 12.82 6.65
CA VAL A 134 -2.00 11.85 7.32
C VAL A 134 -1.21 10.96 8.28
N ALA A 135 -0.07 10.43 7.82
CA ALA A 135 0.83 9.63 8.65
C ALA A 135 1.29 10.42 9.89
N GLN A 136 1.72 11.67 9.72
CA GLN A 136 2.11 12.53 10.84
C GLN A 136 0.97 12.74 11.84
N ALA A 137 -0.26 12.99 11.36
CA ALA A 137 -1.40 13.18 12.23
C ALA A 137 -1.70 11.94 13.10
N LEU A 138 -1.55 10.73 12.55
CA LEU A 138 -1.80 9.49 13.28
C LEU A 138 -0.64 9.09 14.20
N TYR A 139 0.60 9.19 13.72
CA TYR A 139 1.79 8.76 14.47
C TYR A 139 2.25 9.76 15.54
N ALA A 140 1.90 11.05 15.43
CA ALA A 140 2.27 12.07 16.42
C ALA A 140 1.23 12.20 17.56
N HIS A 141 0.06 11.57 17.44
CA HIS A 141 -1.04 11.76 18.38
C HIS A 141 -1.07 10.67 19.47
N SER A 142 -1.47 11.02 20.69
CA SER A 142 -1.49 10.06 21.82
C SER A 142 -2.74 9.16 21.88
N ARG A 143 -3.84 9.57 21.23
CA ARG A 143 -5.11 8.80 21.18
C ARG A 143 -5.04 7.51 20.38
N VAL A 144 -4.16 7.44 19.37
CA VAL A 144 -4.00 6.27 18.51
C VAL A 144 -2.53 5.90 18.55
N LYS A 145 -2.23 4.64 18.87
CA LYS A 145 -0.88 4.10 18.80
C LYS A 145 -0.84 3.06 17.70
N MET A 146 -0.12 3.37 16.63
CA MET A 146 0.09 2.42 15.54
C MET A 146 1.05 1.32 16.02
N PRO A 147 0.67 0.03 15.94
CA PRO A 147 1.49 -1.09 16.44
C PRO A 147 2.56 -1.53 15.45
N PHE A 148 2.60 -0.93 14.26
CA PHE A 148 3.59 -1.19 13.21
C PHE A 148 4.38 0.08 12.90
N THR A 149 5.54 -0.07 12.26
CA THR A 149 6.27 1.06 11.68
C THR A 149 5.78 1.34 10.26
N LEU A 150 5.55 2.60 9.91
CA LEU A 150 5.17 3.00 8.56
C LEU A 150 6.37 3.55 7.78
N CYS A 151 6.55 3.09 6.55
CA CYS A 151 7.40 3.71 5.54
C CYS A 151 6.53 4.21 4.39
N VAL A 152 6.40 5.54 4.26
CA VAL A 152 5.75 6.15 3.09
C VAL A 152 6.80 6.29 1.98
N LEU A 153 6.57 5.62 0.85
CA LEU A 153 7.46 5.63 -0.31
C LEU A 153 6.82 6.47 -1.42
N GLY A 154 7.46 7.58 -1.78
CA GLY A 154 7.09 8.38 -2.95
C GLY A 154 7.81 7.87 -4.19
N TYR A 155 7.08 7.63 -5.27
CA TYR A 155 7.62 7.30 -6.59
C TYR A 155 7.06 8.21 -7.70
#